data_AF-A0AAV6QDR8-F1
#
_entry.id   AF-A0AAV6QDR8-F1
#
_cell.length_a   1.000
_cell.length_b   1.000
_cell.length_c   1.000
_cell.angle_alpha   90.00
_cell.angle_beta   90.00
_cell.angle_gamma   90.00
#
_symmetry.space_group_name_H-M   'P 1'
#
loop_
_entity.id
_entity.type
_entity.pdbx_description
1 polymer ?
#
loop_
_entity_poly.entity_id
_entity_poly.type
_entity_poly.pdbx_seq_one_letter_code
_entity_poly.pdbx_strand_id
1 'polypeptide(L)'
;MTSIIKETRSIKEAVTFINAIDVNKLSRLISRIIQKLHLKGERTFSEDEEQKLQAALSLDKESLTLVLETAAFILEQAVYHNVKPAALQQQLEAVHLSSDKAEVFSQMWATAGPELVEKLKHNIFSSKKLEYVGWQLNLQMAQSSQSTLKSPSAVLQLGLGKEDSEIL
;
A
#
# COMPACT_ATOMS: atom_id res chain seq x y z
N MET A 1 10.91 1.71 -14.91
CA MET A 1 10.20 1.31 -13.68
C MET A 1 9.30 2.47 -13.29
N THR A 2 8.00 2.23 -13.08
CA THR A 2 7.06 3.27 -12.66
C THR A 2 7.38 3.71 -11.24
N SER A 3 7.65 5.01 -11.03
CA SER A 3 7.82 5.57 -9.68
C SER A 3 6.49 5.51 -8.96
N ILE A 4 6.43 4.79 -7.85
CA ILE A 4 5.23 4.66 -7.03
C ILE A 4 5.04 5.91 -6.17
N ILE A 5 6.17 6.49 -5.74
CA ILE A 5 6.22 7.77 -5.02
C ILE A 5 6.56 8.85 -6.04
N LYS A 6 5.66 9.83 -6.22
CA LYS A 6 5.93 11.00 -7.06
C LYS A 6 6.53 12.10 -6.20
N GLU A 7 7.56 12.76 -6.72
CA GLU A 7 8.23 13.82 -6.00
C GLU A 7 7.38 15.11 -6.00
N THR A 8 6.49 15.26 -5.01
CA THR A 8 5.68 16.47 -4.80
C THR A 8 6.34 17.42 -3.80
N ARG A 9 5.90 18.69 -3.75
CA ARG A 9 6.40 19.66 -2.77
C ARG A 9 6.20 19.19 -1.32
N SER A 10 5.02 18.62 -1.02
CA SER A 10 4.70 18.05 0.29
C SER A 10 5.62 16.89 0.66
N ILE A 11 5.92 15.98 -0.28
CA ILE A 11 6.82 14.85 -0.02
C ILE A 11 8.25 15.34 0.23
N LYS A 12 8.75 16.35 -0.49
CA LYS A 12 10.09 16.92 -0.23
C LYS A 12 10.21 17.51 1.17
N GLU A 13 9.18 18.24 1.58
CA GLU A 13 9.12 18.87 2.90
C GLU A 13 9.03 17.80 4.01
N ALA A 14 8.16 16.81 3.84
CA ALA A 14 8.07 15.67 4.74
C ALA A 14 9.38 14.89 4.85
N VAL A 15 10.06 14.61 3.74
CA VAL A 15 11.36 13.94 3.70
C VAL A 15 12.40 14.73 4.51
N THR A 16 12.38 16.07 4.42
CA THR A 16 13.27 16.92 5.21
C THR A 16 13.04 16.71 6.71
N PHE A 17 11.78 16.69 7.16
CA PHE A 17 11.45 16.40 8.55
C PHE A 17 11.81 14.96 8.97
N ILE A 18 11.50 13.97 8.14
CA ILE A 18 11.79 12.55 8.43
C ILE A 18 13.30 12.31 8.57
N ASN A 19 14.12 12.95 7.73
CA ASN A 19 15.56 12.84 7.80
C ASN A 19 16.14 13.42 9.11
N ALA A 20 15.48 14.40 9.74
CA ALA A 20 15.88 14.97 11.03
C ALA A 20 15.49 14.11 12.24
N ILE A 21 14.59 13.13 12.07
CA ILE A 21 14.12 12.27 13.16
C ILE A 21 15.16 11.19 13.49
N ASP A 22 15.35 10.88 14.77
CA ASP A 22 16.18 9.75 15.21
C ASP A 22 15.67 8.41 14.63
N VAL A 23 16.59 7.55 14.19
CA VAL A 23 16.28 6.26 13.53
C VAL A 23 15.38 5.38 14.41
N ASN A 24 15.63 5.32 15.73
CA ASN A 24 14.86 4.47 16.63
C ASN A 24 13.45 5.02 16.84
N LYS A 25 13.30 6.34 16.90
CA LYS A 25 11.99 7.00 16.97
C LYS A 25 11.20 6.76 15.69
N LEU A 26 11.84 6.89 14.52
CA LEU A 26 11.21 6.61 13.23
C LEU A 26 10.76 5.14 13.15
N SER A 27 11.62 4.18 13.52
CA SER A 27 11.27 2.75 13.52
C SER A 27 10.01 2.47 14.35
N ARG A 28 9.89 3.04 15.55
CA ARG A 28 8.71 2.89 16.40
C ARG A 28 7.46 3.53 15.79
N LEU A 29 7.61 4.70 15.17
CA LEU A 29 6.53 5.41 14.50
C LEU A 29 6.01 4.60 13.31
N ILE A 30 6.90 4.11 12.43
CA ILE A 30 6.53 3.26 11.29
C ILE A 30 5.85 1.96 11.76
N SER A 31 6.39 1.32 12.80
CA SER A 31 5.74 0.12 13.39
C SER A 31 4.31 0.39 13.81
N ARG A 32 4.05 1.53 14.44
CA ARG A 32 2.71 1.90 14.91
C ARG A 32 1.76 2.19 13.75
N ILE A 33 2.23 2.93 12.73
CA ILE A 33 1.44 3.21 11.52
C ILE A 33 1.06 1.91 10.82
N ILE A 34 2.01 0.99 10.59
CA ILE A 34 1.76 -0.32 9.99
C ILE A 34 0.67 -1.08 10.77
N GLN A 35 0.77 -1.12 12.11
CA GLN A 35 -0.21 -1.83 12.94
C GLN A 35 -1.63 -1.27 12.81
N LYS A 36 -1.78 0.02 12.55
CA LYS A 36 -3.07 0.71 12.47
C LYS A 36 -3.57 0.94 11.05
N LEU A 37 -2.74 0.75 10.01
CA LEU A 37 -3.07 1.04 8.61
C LEU A 37 -4.30 0.28 8.08
N HIS A 38 -4.61 -0.89 8.66
CA HIS A 38 -5.76 -1.70 8.26
C HIS A 38 -7.10 -1.25 8.87
N LEU A 39 -7.07 -0.36 9.87
CA LEU A 39 -8.26 0.09 10.61
C LEU A 39 -8.81 1.37 9.96
N LYS A 40 -9.71 1.19 8.97
CA LYS A 40 -10.34 2.32 8.28
C LYS A 40 -11.16 3.16 9.25
N GLY A 41 -10.90 4.47 9.29
CA GLY A 41 -11.66 5.45 10.09
C GLY A 41 -11.16 5.65 11.53
N GLU A 42 -10.13 4.91 11.97
CA GLU A 42 -9.49 5.15 13.27
C GLU A 42 -8.25 6.03 13.10
N ARG A 43 -8.08 7.05 13.96
CA ARG A 43 -6.83 7.81 14.00
C ARG A 43 -5.69 6.88 14.43
N THR A 44 -4.53 6.96 13.77
CA THR A 44 -3.35 6.14 14.13
C THR A 44 -2.84 6.48 15.53
N PHE A 45 -2.98 7.74 15.94
CA PHE A 45 -2.59 8.28 17.24
C PHE A 45 -3.74 9.06 17.86
N SER A 46 -3.87 9.00 19.19
CA SER A 46 -4.77 9.88 19.94
C SER A 46 -4.20 11.30 20.05
N GLU A 47 -5.03 12.28 20.42
CA GLU A 47 -4.57 13.68 20.56
C GLU A 47 -3.46 13.81 21.63
N ASP A 48 -3.54 13.03 22.72
CA ASP A 48 -2.49 12.97 23.75
C ASP A 48 -1.19 12.33 23.22
N GLU A 49 -1.29 11.30 22.37
CA GLU A 49 -0.13 10.67 21.74
C GLU A 49 0.54 11.64 20.74
N GLU A 50 -0.25 12.37 19.95
CA GLU A 50 0.26 13.38 19.02
C GLU A 50 0.97 14.53 19.74
N GLN A 51 0.47 14.98 20.89
CA GLN A 51 1.18 15.98 21.72
C GLN A 51 2.52 15.45 22.23
N LYS A 52 2.57 14.20 22.68
CA LYS A 52 3.84 13.56 23.10
C LYS A 52 4.80 13.37 21.93
N LEU A 53 4.29 13.03 20.74
CA LEU A 53 5.10 12.91 19.53
C LEU A 53 5.68 14.26 19.10
N GLN A 54 4.90 15.33 19.12
CA GLN A 54 5.39 16.69 18.86
C GLN A 54 6.58 17.04 19.77
N ALA A 55 6.44 16.80 21.08
CA ALA A 55 7.52 17.03 22.04
C ALA A 55 8.74 16.12 21.79
N ALA A 56 8.51 14.82 21.54
CA ALA A 56 9.57 13.84 21.37
C ALA A 56 10.34 13.99 20.04
N LEU A 57 9.69 14.47 18.99
CA LEU A 57 10.26 14.68 17.65
C LEU A 57 10.68 16.13 17.42
N SER A 58 10.33 17.04 18.34
CA SER A 58 10.56 18.48 18.22
C SER A 58 9.96 19.05 16.93
N LEU A 59 8.73 18.62 16.61
CA LEU A 59 7.95 19.06 15.47
C LEU A 59 6.73 19.85 15.94
N ASP A 60 6.34 20.86 15.17
CA ASP A 60 5.04 21.50 15.32
C ASP A 60 3.92 20.58 14.79
N LYS A 61 2.67 20.99 15.02
CA LYS A 61 1.48 20.20 14.66
C LYS A 61 1.37 19.95 13.15
N GLU A 62 1.69 20.93 12.31
CA GLU A 62 1.56 20.82 10.86
C GLU A 62 2.66 19.89 10.31
N SER A 63 3.89 20.08 10.78
CA SER A 63 5.02 19.22 10.43
C SER A 63 4.82 17.77 10.88
N LEU A 64 4.28 17.54 12.09
CA LEU A 64 3.96 16.19 12.55
C LEU A 64 2.89 15.55 11.67
N THR A 65 1.81 16.26 11.38
CA THR A 65 0.74 15.78 10.49
C THR A 65 1.30 15.39 9.14
N LEU A 66 2.12 16.25 8.54
CA LEU A 66 2.74 16.02 7.24
C LEU A 66 3.64 14.77 7.24
N VAL A 67 4.44 14.56 8.30
CA VAL A 67 5.27 13.36 8.46
C VAL A 67 4.42 12.09 8.57
N LEU A 68 3.38 12.13 9.40
CA LEU A 68 2.49 10.99 9.62
C LEU A 68 1.73 10.61 8.35
N GLU A 69 1.13 11.58 7.67
CA GLU A 69 0.43 11.39 6.40
C GLU A 69 1.36 10.87 5.31
N THR A 70 2.58 11.41 5.21
CA THR A 70 3.55 10.95 4.22
C THR A 70 4.02 9.53 4.51
N ALA A 71 4.30 9.19 5.76
CA ALA A 71 4.69 7.84 6.15
C ALA A 71 3.57 6.82 5.90
N ALA A 72 2.32 7.17 6.25
CA ALA A 72 1.15 6.35 5.96
C ALA A 72 0.97 6.17 4.45
N PHE A 73 1.01 7.26 3.67
CA PHE A 73 0.90 7.22 2.21
C PHE A 73 1.97 6.33 1.56
N ILE A 74 3.23 6.42 1.99
CA ILE A 74 4.31 5.54 1.50
C ILE A 74 3.96 4.07 1.72
N LEU A 75 3.46 3.72 2.92
CA LEU A 75 3.08 2.36 3.25
C LEU A 75 1.84 1.90 2.46
N GLU A 76 0.85 2.78 2.26
CA GLU A 76 -0.31 2.49 1.41
C GLU A 76 0.10 2.20 -0.04
N GLN A 77 1.03 2.98 -0.60
CA GLN A 77 1.57 2.72 -1.93
C GLN A 77 2.33 1.38 -1.97
N ALA A 78 3.10 1.07 -0.93
CA ALA A 78 3.81 -0.20 -0.81
C ALA A 78 2.86 -1.40 -0.79
N VAL A 79 1.74 -1.28 -0.06
CA VAL A 79 0.65 -2.27 -0.04
C VAL A 79 -0.01 -2.39 -1.40
N TYR A 80 -0.49 -1.28 -1.94
CA TYR A 80 -1.32 -1.25 -3.15
C TYR A 80 -0.59 -1.86 -4.34
N HIS A 81 0.71 -1.55 -4.47
CA HIS A 81 1.55 -2.09 -5.53
C HIS A 81 2.28 -3.38 -5.16
N ASN A 82 2.05 -3.92 -3.95
CA ASN A 82 2.72 -5.10 -3.40
C ASN A 82 4.24 -5.08 -3.64
N VAL A 83 4.87 -3.98 -3.25
CA VAL A 83 6.25 -3.63 -3.59
C VAL A 83 7.22 -4.48 -2.77
N LYS A 84 8.34 -4.90 -3.38
CA LYS A 84 9.40 -5.61 -2.63
C LYS A 84 10.17 -4.63 -1.73
N PRO A 85 10.61 -5.03 -0.52
CA PRO A 85 11.35 -4.16 0.40
C PRO A 85 12.54 -3.42 -0.22
N ALA A 86 13.40 -4.14 -0.95
CA ALA A 86 14.54 -3.52 -1.63
C ALA A 86 14.13 -2.47 -2.68
N ALA A 87 13.00 -2.70 -3.38
CA ALA A 87 12.47 -1.73 -4.34
C ALA A 87 11.88 -0.50 -3.63
N LEU A 88 11.22 -0.69 -2.47
CA LEU A 88 10.74 0.41 -1.65
C LEU A 88 11.89 1.31 -1.18
N GLN A 89 12.98 0.71 -0.70
CA GLN A 89 14.18 1.45 -0.28
C GLN A 89 14.73 2.32 -1.42
N GLN A 90 14.94 1.74 -2.60
CA GLN A 90 15.47 2.46 -3.77
C GLN A 90 14.57 3.65 -4.16
N GLN A 91 13.25 3.52 -4.04
CA GLN A 91 12.34 4.62 -4.35
C GLN A 91 12.34 5.71 -3.29
N LEU A 92 12.53 5.37 -2.02
CA LEU A 92 12.69 6.34 -0.95
C LEU A 92 14.00 7.12 -1.07
N GLU A 93 15.09 6.42 -1.41
CA GLU A 93 16.38 7.06 -1.70
C GLU A 93 16.30 7.97 -2.94
N ALA A 94 15.51 7.59 -3.95
CA ALA A 94 15.27 8.42 -5.14
C ALA A 94 14.51 9.73 -4.83
N VAL A 95 13.75 9.80 -3.74
CA VAL A 95 13.12 11.04 -3.24
C VAL A 95 13.94 11.73 -2.15
N HIS A 96 15.24 11.42 -2.07
CA HIS A 96 16.21 12.01 -1.14
C HIS A 96 15.97 11.68 0.35
N LEU A 97 15.28 10.59 0.65
CA LEU A 97 15.27 10.05 2.00
C LEU A 97 16.66 9.46 2.31
N SER A 98 17.20 9.75 3.50
CA SER A 98 18.51 9.24 3.91
C SER A 98 18.49 7.70 3.95
N SER A 99 19.61 7.07 3.57
CA SER A 99 19.68 5.61 3.42
C SER A 99 19.36 4.86 4.72
N ASP A 100 19.74 5.40 5.88
CA ASP A 100 19.38 4.85 7.20
C ASP A 100 17.85 4.85 7.43
N LYS A 101 17.15 5.91 7.03
CA LYS A 101 15.69 5.99 7.16
C LYS A 101 15.00 5.09 6.15
N ALA A 102 15.48 5.09 4.90
CA ALA A 102 14.94 4.24 3.84
C ALA A 102 15.08 2.75 4.19
N GLU A 103 16.20 2.37 4.81
CA GLU A 103 16.41 1.03 5.34
C GLU A 103 15.40 0.67 6.44
N VAL A 104 15.08 1.58 7.37
CA VAL A 104 14.03 1.34 8.38
C VAL A 104 12.69 1.04 7.71
N PHE A 105 12.26 1.83 6.72
CA PHE A 105 11.03 1.54 5.98
C PHE A 105 11.07 0.16 5.32
N SER A 106 12.20 -0.18 4.69
CA SER A 106 12.43 -1.47 4.03
C SER A 106 12.34 -2.64 5.01
N GLN A 107 13.03 -2.57 6.15
CA GLN A 107 13.05 -3.63 7.16
C GLN A 107 11.68 -3.83 7.83
N MET A 108 11.00 -2.72 8.17
CA MET A 108 9.65 -2.77 8.75
C MET A 108 8.66 -3.36 7.75
N TRP A 109 8.76 -2.97 6.48
CA TRP A 109 7.95 -3.51 5.40
C TRP A 109 8.24 -4.99 5.12
N ALA A 110 9.51 -5.40 5.15
CA ALA A 110 9.89 -6.81 4.98
C ALA A 110 9.29 -7.70 6.07
N THR A 111 9.19 -7.19 7.29
CA THR A 111 8.73 -7.94 8.46
C THR A 111 7.21 -7.99 8.55
N ALA A 112 6.53 -6.84 8.41
CA ALA A 112 5.09 -6.73 8.66
C ALA A 112 4.24 -6.54 7.39
N GLY A 113 4.87 -6.20 6.26
CA GLY A 113 4.18 -5.92 5.00
C GLY A 113 3.38 -7.11 4.45
N PRO A 114 3.92 -8.34 4.39
CA PRO A 114 3.17 -9.49 3.87
C PRO A 114 1.87 -9.75 4.64
N GLU A 115 1.92 -9.71 5.98
CA GLU A 115 0.74 -9.89 6.83
C GLU A 115 -0.27 -8.74 6.62
N LEU A 116 0.22 -7.51 6.52
CA LEU A 116 -0.60 -6.34 6.31
C LEU A 116 -1.30 -6.37 4.94
N VAL A 117 -0.61 -6.78 3.88
CA VAL A 117 -1.17 -6.99 2.53
C VAL A 117 -2.28 -8.03 2.58
N GLU A 118 -2.06 -9.15 3.27
CA GLU A 118 -3.08 -10.18 3.43
C GLU A 118 -4.30 -9.64 4.21
N LYS A 119 -4.09 -8.97 5.36
CA LYS A 119 -5.19 -8.34 6.13
C LYS A 119 -6.00 -7.35 5.30
N LEU A 120 -5.33 -6.56 4.47
CA LEU A 120 -5.98 -5.56 3.63
C LEU A 120 -6.69 -6.14 2.40
N LYS A 121 -6.17 -7.23 1.82
CA LYS A 121 -6.90 -8.02 0.80
C LYS A 121 -8.19 -8.60 1.37
N HIS A 122 -8.16 -9.07 2.63
CA HIS A 122 -9.32 -9.62 3.32
C HIS A 122 -10.31 -8.54 3.79
N ASN A 123 -9.86 -7.34 4.16
CA ASN A 123 -10.70 -6.18 4.56
C ASN A 123 -11.28 -5.37 3.37
N ILE A 124 -11.18 -5.94 2.16
CA ILE A 124 -11.74 -5.53 0.88
C ILE A 124 -11.69 -4.02 0.56
N PHE A 125 -10.80 -3.69 -0.39
CA PHE A 125 -10.74 -2.39 -1.06
C PHE A 125 -11.88 -2.15 -2.08
N SER A 126 -12.89 -3.02 -2.16
CA SER A 126 -13.98 -2.91 -3.12
C SER A 126 -15.26 -3.52 -2.58
N SER A 127 -16.43 -2.94 -2.88
CA SER A 127 -17.74 -3.52 -2.53
C SER A 127 -18.03 -4.85 -3.26
N LYS A 128 -17.16 -5.27 -4.16
CA LYS A 128 -17.29 -6.48 -4.98
C LYS A 128 -16.05 -7.36 -4.80
N LYS A 129 -16.19 -8.42 -4.01
CA LYS A 129 -15.17 -9.46 -3.83
C LYS A 129 -15.28 -10.48 -4.96
N LEU A 130 -14.20 -10.84 -5.63
CA LEU A 130 -14.22 -11.96 -6.58
C LEU A 130 -14.27 -13.28 -5.79
N GLU A 131 -15.39 -13.97 -5.86
CA GLU A 131 -15.61 -15.24 -5.16
C GLU A 131 -15.20 -16.44 -6.02
N TYR A 132 -15.51 -16.40 -7.31
CA TYR A 132 -15.13 -17.47 -8.23
C TYR A 132 -14.79 -16.94 -9.62
N VAL A 133 -13.94 -17.70 -10.31
CA VAL A 133 -13.63 -17.51 -11.72
C VAL A 133 -14.01 -18.78 -12.47
N GLY A 134 -15.06 -18.70 -13.28
CA GLY A 134 -15.42 -19.72 -14.25
C GLY A 134 -14.75 -19.41 -15.59
N TRP A 135 -14.28 -20.43 -16.30
CA TRP A 135 -13.74 -20.25 -17.65
C TRP A 135 -14.27 -21.34 -18.58
N GLN A 136 -14.54 -20.98 -19.83
CA GLN A 136 -14.92 -21.90 -20.88
C GLN A 136 -14.19 -21.54 -22.17
N LEU A 137 -13.53 -22.52 -22.79
CA LEU A 137 -12.85 -22.39 -24.08
C LEU A 137 -13.60 -23.21 -25.12
N ASN A 138 -14.12 -22.56 -26.15
CA ASN A 138 -14.78 -23.19 -27.27
C ASN A 138 -13.80 -23.24 -28.46
N LEU A 139 -13.39 -24.46 -28.80
CA LEU A 139 -12.52 -24.75 -29.94
C LEU A 139 -13.31 -25.53 -30.99
N GLN A 140 -13.61 -24.89 -32.12
CA GLN A 140 -14.20 -25.60 -33.24
C GLN A 140 -13.09 -26.14 -34.15
N MET A 141 -12.98 -27.46 -34.22
CA MET A 141 -11.98 -28.14 -35.04
C MET A 141 -12.54 -28.44 -36.44
N ALA A 142 -12.17 -27.65 -37.45
CA ALA A 142 -12.30 -27.89 -38.88
C ALA A 142 -11.93 -29.34 -39.23
N GLN A 143 -12.83 -29.93 -40.00
CA GLN A 143 -12.63 -31.19 -40.69
C GLN A 143 -11.94 -30.92 -42.04
N SER A 144 -11.21 -31.92 -42.53
CA SER A 144 -10.33 -31.87 -43.71
C SER A 144 -11.00 -31.44 -45.02
N SER A 145 -12.34 -31.42 -45.08
CA SER A 145 -13.13 -31.12 -46.28
C SER A 145 -13.66 -29.70 -46.37
N GLN A 146 -13.57 -28.87 -45.32
CA GLN A 146 -13.99 -27.46 -45.36
C GLN A 146 -12.96 -26.55 -44.67
N SER A 147 -12.23 -25.79 -45.48
CA SER A 147 -11.32 -24.73 -45.04
C SER A 147 -12.11 -23.45 -44.77
N THR A 148 -12.67 -23.31 -43.57
CA THR A 148 -13.08 -21.98 -43.06
C THR A 148 -12.34 -21.72 -41.76
N LEU A 149 -11.76 -20.52 -41.67
CA LEU A 149 -10.94 -20.06 -40.55
C LEU A 149 -11.71 -20.20 -39.23
N LYS A 150 -11.07 -20.86 -38.28
CA LYS A 150 -11.58 -21.11 -36.93
C LYS A 150 -11.41 -19.86 -36.07
N SER A 151 -12.47 -19.44 -35.40
CA SER A 151 -12.40 -18.42 -34.35
C SER A 151 -12.48 -19.10 -32.99
N PRO A 152 -11.35 -19.34 -32.29
CA PRO A 152 -11.40 -19.78 -30.90
C PRO A 152 -12.11 -18.70 -30.07
N SER A 153 -13.02 -19.12 -29.18
CA SER A 153 -13.72 -18.22 -28.28
C SER A 153 -13.53 -18.66 -26.85
N ALA A 154 -13.12 -17.73 -25.98
CA ALA A 154 -12.99 -17.96 -24.56
C ALA A 154 -13.97 -17.04 -23.81
N VAL A 155 -14.69 -17.60 -22.86
CA VAL A 155 -15.57 -16.86 -21.95
C VAL A 155 -15.00 -16.96 -20.54
N LEU A 156 -14.75 -15.82 -19.92
CA LEU A 156 -14.41 -15.69 -18.50
C LEU A 156 -15.64 -15.19 -17.76
N GLN A 157 -16.08 -15.95 -16.75
CA GLN A 157 -17.15 -15.58 -15.84
C GLN A 157 -16.53 -15.20 -14.50
N LEU A 158 -16.69 -13.94 -14.12
CA LEU A 158 -16.19 -13.41 -12.85
C LEU A 158 -17.37 -13.29 -11.89
N GLY A 159 -17.46 -14.22 -10.94
CA GLY A 159 -18.47 -14.20 -9.89
C GLY A 159 -18.07 -13.24 -8.78
N LEU A 160 -18.74 -12.10 -8.70
CA LEU A 160 -18.49 -11.09 -7.68
C LEU A 160 -19.52 -11.24 -6.55
N GLY A 161 -19.05 -11.52 -5.33
CA GLY A 161 -19.83 -11.39 -4.11
C GLY A 161 -19.96 -9.92 -3.71
N LYS A 162 -21.17 -9.48 -3.39
CA LYS A 162 -21.41 -8.23 -2.67
C LYS A 162 -21.39 -8.55 -1.18
N GLU A 163 -20.54 -7.88 -0.41
CA GLU A 163 -20.89 -7.66 0.98
C GLU A 163 -22.00 -6.61 0.98
N ASP A 164 -23.24 -7.03 1.24
CA ASP A 164 -24.32 -6.10 1.55
C ASP A 164 -23.91 -5.37 2.84
N SER A 165 -23.27 -4.21 2.66
CA SER A 165 -23.31 -3.14 3.64
C SER A 165 -24.67 -2.44 3.51
N GLU A 166 -25.75 -3.18 3.71
CA GLU A 166 -26.95 -2.60 4.33
C GLU A 166 -26.75 -2.74 5.83
N ILE A 167 -25.97 -1.81 6.39
CA ILE A 167 -26.06 -1.51 7.81
C ILE A 167 -26.83 -0.19 7.89
N LEU A 168 -28.12 -0.34 8.17
CA LEU A 168 -29.11 0.59 8.72
C LEU A 168 -28.73 2.08 8.80
#